data_AF-A0A1S3JGN8-F1
#
_entry.id   AF-A0A1S3JGN8-F1
#
_cell.length_a   1.000
_cell.length_b   1.000
_cell.length_c   1.000
_cell.angle_alpha   90.00
_cell.angle_beta   90.00
_cell.angle_gamma   90.00
#
_symmetry.space_group_name_H-M   'P 1'
#
loop_
_entity.id
_entity.type
_entity.pdbx_description
1 polymer ?
#
loop_
_entity_poly.entity_id
_entity_poly.type
_entity_poly.pdbx_seq_one_letter_code
_entity_poly.pdbx_strand_id
1 'polypeptide(L)'
;QQRLRRAEVTVELRKNKREEHLRKKRNVPQHENSTDSDDNDKPLMNQSLETIVQNAASPEPGVQLSAVQAARKLLSSDRNPPIDDLISSGILPILVHCLSCATNPSLQFEAAWALTNIASGTSQQTQAVVEAGAVPLFLRLLESQHQNVCEQAVWALGNIIGDGPHCRDYVIGLGVVKPLLAFINPAIPLSFLRNVTWVIVNLCRNKDPAPHVDTIKELLPALLILIHHTDTN
;
A
#
# COMPACT_ATOMS: atom_id res chain seq x y z
N GLN A 1 -15.80 5.88 35.84
CA GLN A 1 -16.58 5.18 34.81
C GLN A 1 -16.87 6.04 33.56
N GLN A 2 -17.26 7.31 33.69
CA GLN A 2 -17.56 8.19 32.52
C GLN A 2 -16.34 8.52 31.63
N ARG A 3 -15.12 8.57 32.19
CA ARG A 3 -13.86 8.76 31.44
C ARG A 3 -13.49 7.57 30.55
N LEU A 4 -13.67 6.34 31.03
CA LEU A 4 -13.41 5.11 30.28
C LEU A 4 -14.39 4.97 29.12
N ARG A 5 -15.68 5.22 29.35
CA ARG A 5 -16.71 5.27 28.29
C ARG A 5 -16.40 6.31 27.21
N ARG A 6 -15.90 7.49 27.58
CA ARG A 6 -15.46 8.51 26.59
C ARG A 6 -14.25 8.06 25.79
N ALA A 7 -13.32 7.34 26.42
CA ALA A 7 -12.16 6.76 25.73
C ALA A 7 -12.59 5.67 24.74
N GLU A 8 -13.44 4.74 25.15
CA GLU A 8 -14.00 3.68 24.30
C GLU A 8 -14.77 4.23 23.09
N VAL A 9 -15.71 5.16 23.32
CA VAL A 9 -16.48 5.80 22.23
C VAL A 9 -15.55 6.55 21.28
N THR A 10 -14.48 7.18 21.78
CA THR A 10 -13.49 7.85 20.93
C THR A 10 -12.66 6.86 20.12
N VAL A 11 -12.32 5.71 20.70
CA VAL A 11 -11.59 4.62 20.01
C VAL A 11 -12.46 4.02 18.91
N GLU A 12 -13.73 3.77 19.18
CA GLU A 12 -14.68 3.19 18.22
C GLU A 12 -15.00 4.16 17.07
N LEU A 13 -15.20 5.45 17.37
CA LEU A 13 -15.33 6.49 16.34
C LEU A 13 -14.08 6.62 15.46
N ARG A 14 -12.89 6.44 16.04
CA ARG A 14 -11.62 6.43 15.28
C ARG A 14 -11.49 5.16 14.43
N LYS A 15 -11.95 4.01 14.92
CA LYS A 15 -11.98 2.75 14.17
C LYS A 15 -12.92 2.84 12.97
N ASN A 16 -14.13 3.35 13.17
CA ASN A 16 -15.11 3.54 12.09
C ASN A 16 -14.63 4.58 11.06
N LYS A 17 -14.05 5.71 11.50
CA LYS A 17 -13.44 6.68 10.58
C LYS A 17 -12.22 6.12 9.85
N ARG A 18 -11.45 5.23 10.50
CA ARG A 18 -10.31 4.53 9.88
C ARG A 18 -10.80 3.60 8.78
N GLU A 19 -11.81 2.78 9.04
CA GLU A 19 -12.41 1.89 8.03
C GLU A 19 -13.03 2.69 6.88
N GLU A 20 -13.72 3.79 7.18
CA GLU A 20 -14.30 4.68 6.16
C GLU A 20 -13.22 5.36 5.31
N HIS A 21 -12.14 5.85 5.93
CA HIS A 21 -11.05 6.51 5.20
C HIS A 21 -10.18 5.53 4.41
N LEU A 22 -9.95 4.31 4.92
CA LEU A 22 -9.30 3.23 4.18
C LEU A 22 -10.17 2.75 3.00
N ARG A 23 -11.50 2.66 3.18
CA ARG A 23 -12.45 2.39 2.09
C ARG A 23 -12.45 3.51 1.04
N LYS A 24 -12.40 4.79 1.45
CA LYS A 24 -12.27 5.92 0.52
C LYS A 24 -10.95 5.92 -0.24
N LYS A 25 -9.86 5.43 0.38
CA LYS A 25 -8.56 5.29 -0.29
C LYS A 25 -8.46 4.06 -1.19
N ARG A 26 -9.18 2.96 -0.94
CA ARG A 26 -9.29 1.86 -1.93
C ARG A 26 -9.72 2.36 -3.31
N ASN A 27 -10.49 3.45 -3.37
CA ASN A 27 -10.74 4.18 -4.61
C ASN A 27 -9.51 5.01 -5.01
N VAL A 28 -8.78 4.51 -6.01
CA VAL A 28 -7.62 5.17 -6.62
C VAL A 28 -7.99 6.54 -7.19
N PRO A 29 -7.15 7.59 -7.03
CA PRO A 29 -7.30 8.82 -7.81
C PRO A 29 -7.16 8.47 -9.29
N GLN A 30 -8.19 8.72 -10.09
CA GLN A 30 -8.07 8.67 -11.55
C GLN A 30 -7.05 9.72 -11.98
N HIS A 31 -5.83 9.30 -12.30
CA HIS A 31 -4.90 10.13 -13.03
C HIS A 31 -5.42 10.21 -14.48
N GLU A 32 -5.98 11.36 -14.86
CA GLU A 32 -6.58 11.63 -16.20
C GLU A 32 -5.59 11.62 -17.38
N ASN A 33 -4.39 11.02 -17.26
CA ASN A 33 -3.39 11.00 -18.34
C ASN A 33 -2.80 9.60 -18.58
N SER A 34 -3.63 8.57 -18.62
CA SER A 34 -3.27 7.33 -19.32
C SER A 34 -4.07 7.27 -20.61
N THR A 35 -3.38 7.30 -21.75
CA THR A 35 -3.96 6.98 -23.05
C THR A 35 -4.50 5.56 -23.00
N ASP A 36 -5.80 5.44 -22.72
CA ASP A 36 -6.56 4.21 -22.84
C ASP A 36 -6.48 3.79 -24.31
N SER A 37 -5.59 2.86 -24.57
CA SER A 37 -5.55 2.14 -25.84
C SER A 37 -6.50 0.98 -25.66
N ASP A 38 -7.59 1.01 -26.42
CA ASP A 38 -8.51 -0.10 -26.65
C ASP A 38 -7.77 -1.45 -26.63
N ASP A 39 -7.93 -2.22 -25.56
CA ASP A 39 -7.54 -3.62 -25.59
C ASP A 39 -8.64 -4.48 -24.97
N ASN A 40 -9.53 -4.94 -25.86
CA ASN A 40 -10.39 -6.11 -25.75
C ASN A 40 -10.61 -6.65 -24.33
N ASP A 41 -11.59 -6.08 -23.63
CA ASP A 41 -12.23 -6.71 -22.47
C ASP A 41 -12.92 -8.02 -22.90
N LYS A 42 -12.13 -9.10 -23.01
CA LYS A 42 -12.68 -10.43 -22.79
C LYS A 42 -13.10 -10.49 -21.33
N PRO A 43 -14.31 -10.98 -21.01
CA PRO A 43 -14.74 -11.06 -19.63
C PRO A 43 -13.79 -11.99 -18.87
N LEU A 44 -12.94 -11.40 -18.02
CA LEU A 44 -12.09 -12.05 -17.01
C LEU A 44 -12.91 -12.84 -15.97
N MET A 45 -14.19 -13.09 -16.24
CA MET A 45 -15.20 -13.50 -15.28
C MET A 45 -15.28 -15.02 -15.07
N ASN A 46 -14.44 -15.82 -15.74
CA ASN A 46 -14.51 -17.28 -15.70
C ASN A 46 -13.17 -18.00 -15.38
N GLN A 47 -12.10 -17.31 -15.01
CA GLN A 47 -10.90 -18.01 -14.52
C GLN A 47 -11.09 -18.37 -13.04
N SER A 48 -10.91 -19.64 -12.70
CA SER A 48 -10.90 -20.05 -11.29
C SER A 48 -9.72 -19.39 -10.57
N LEU A 49 -9.87 -19.16 -9.26
CA LEU A 49 -8.79 -18.64 -8.43
C LEU A 49 -7.51 -19.49 -8.55
N GLU A 50 -7.67 -20.82 -8.60
CA GLU A 50 -6.57 -21.79 -8.80
C GLU A 50 -5.82 -21.53 -10.11
N THR A 51 -6.55 -21.24 -11.19
CA THR A 51 -5.95 -20.93 -12.51
C THR A 51 -5.12 -19.66 -12.44
N ILE A 52 -5.60 -18.64 -11.73
CA ILE A 52 -4.87 -17.38 -11.55
C ILE A 52 -3.56 -17.62 -10.79
N VAL A 53 -3.60 -18.39 -9.70
CA VAL A 53 -2.39 -18.70 -8.92
C VAL A 53 -1.39 -19.51 -9.75
N GLN A 54 -1.86 -20.54 -10.45
CA GLN A 54 -1.00 -21.36 -11.30
C GLN A 54 -0.34 -20.52 -12.41
N ASN A 55 -1.11 -19.65 -13.07
CA ASN A 55 -0.58 -18.79 -14.13
C ASN A 55 0.35 -17.69 -13.59
N ALA A 56 0.13 -17.19 -12.37
CA ALA A 56 1.02 -16.21 -11.74
C ALA A 56 2.39 -16.81 -11.41
N ALA A 57 2.47 -18.13 -11.17
CA ALA A 57 3.72 -18.86 -11.00
C ALA A 57 4.36 -19.32 -12.33
N SER A 58 3.76 -19.00 -13.47
CA SER A 58 4.27 -19.41 -14.78
C SER A 58 5.65 -18.80 -15.07
N PRO A 59 6.59 -19.54 -15.70
CA PRO A 59 7.85 -18.98 -16.18
C PRO A 59 7.66 -18.08 -17.41
N GLU A 60 6.51 -18.17 -18.09
CA GLU A 60 6.21 -17.36 -19.27
C GLU A 60 5.81 -15.93 -18.87
N PRO A 61 6.60 -14.88 -19.18
CA PRO A 61 6.40 -13.53 -18.65
C PRO A 61 5.02 -12.94 -18.96
N GLY A 62 4.48 -13.21 -20.16
CA GLY A 62 3.15 -12.75 -20.56
C GLY A 62 2.04 -13.40 -19.72
N VAL A 63 2.12 -14.71 -19.49
CA VAL A 63 1.14 -15.46 -18.69
C VAL A 63 1.19 -14.99 -17.24
N GLN A 64 2.39 -14.84 -16.68
CA GLN A 64 2.59 -14.34 -15.32
C GLN A 64 2.01 -12.92 -15.15
N LEU A 65 2.33 -11.99 -16.06
CA LEU A 65 1.84 -10.62 -15.99
C LEU A 65 0.31 -10.57 -16.06
N SER A 66 -0.29 -11.28 -17.02
CA SER A 66 -1.75 -11.33 -17.16
C SER A 66 -2.44 -11.92 -15.92
N ALA A 67 -1.84 -12.91 -15.28
CA ALA A 67 -2.38 -13.51 -14.07
C ALA A 67 -2.27 -12.58 -12.85
N VAL A 68 -1.14 -11.90 -12.68
CA VAL A 68 -0.97 -10.90 -11.59
C VAL A 68 -1.93 -9.72 -11.79
N GLN A 69 -2.15 -9.28 -13.04
CA GLN A 69 -3.18 -8.30 -13.38
C GLN A 69 -4.59 -8.78 -13.01
N ALA A 70 -4.92 -10.03 -13.31
CA ALA A 70 -6.21 -10.62 -12.95
C ALA A 70 -6.39 -10.68 -11.42
N ALA A 71 -5.36 -11.10 -10.68
CA ALA A 71 -5.37 -11.12 -9.22
C ALA A 71 -5.60 -9.71 -8.64
N ARG A 72 -4.90 -8.69 -9.15
CA ARG A 72 -5.11 -7.29 -8.77
C ARG A 72 -6.55 -6.85 -9.05
N LYS A 73 -7.07 -7.11 -10.26
CA LYS A 73 -8.44 -6.73 -10.65
C LYS A 73 -9.48 -7.34 -9.72
N LEU A 74 -9.34 -8.61 -9.33
CA LEU A 74 -10.21 -9.25 -8.32
C LEU A 74 -10.19 -8.52 -6.97
N LEU A 75 -9.01 -8.07 -6.55
CA LEU A 75 -8.82 -7.36 -5.28
C LEU A 75 -9.34 -5.90 -5.30
N SER A 76 -9.48 -5.30 -6.48
CA SER A 76 -9.99 -3.94 -6.66
C SER A 76 -11.52 -3.86 -6.74
N SER A 77 -12.24 -4.98 -6.65
CA SER A 77 -13.70 -5.01 -6.71
C SER A 77 -14.36 -4.25 -5.54
N ASP A 78 -15.35 -3.41 -5.83
CA ASP A 78 -16.10 -2.61 -4.84
C ASP A 78 -16.92 -3.46 -3.86
N ARG A 79 -17.29 -4.68 -4.25
CA ARG A 79 -18.17 -5.56 -3.46
C ARG A 79 -17.38 -6.75 -2.94
N ASN A 80 -16.86 -6.59 -1.72
CA ASN A 80 -16.25 -7.64 -0.91
C ASN A 80 -15.19 -8.47 -1.67
N PRO A 81 -14.02 -7.88 -1.96
CA PRO A 81 -12.96 -8.59 -2.69
C PRO A 81 -12.58 -9.89 -1.94
N PRO A 82 -12.28 -10.98 -2.67
CA PRO A 82 -11.99 -12.29 -2.09
C PRO A 82 -10.55 -12.36 -1.55
N ILE A 83 -10.22 -11.48 -0.59
CA ILE A 83 -8.86 -11.32 -0.07
C ILE A 83 -8.41 -12.59 0.66
N ASP A 84 -9.24 -13.12 1.54
CA ASP A 84 -8.89 -14.31 2.34
C ASP A 84 -8.76 -15.55 1.46
N ASP A 85 -9.58 -15.67 0.41
CA ASP A 85 -9.48 -16.76 -0.57
C ASP A 85 -8.15 -16.67 -1.34
N LEU A 86 -7.77 -15.47 -1.80
CA LEU A 86 -6.49 -15.22 -2.47
C LEU A 86 -5.29 -15.51 -1.57
N ILE A 87 -5.35 -15.12 -0.30
CA ILE A 87 -4.29 -15.46 0.66
C ILE A 87 -4.22 -16.99 0.83
N SER A 88 -5.36 -17.64 1.01
CA SER A 88 -5.45 -19.09 1.22
C SER A 88 -5.03 -19.91 0.01
N SER A 89 -5.12 -19.36 -1.21
CA SER A 89 -4.66 -20.02 -2.43
C SER A 89 -3.13 -19.98 -2.62
N GLY A 90 -2.39 -19.29 -1.75
CA GLY A 90 -0.92 -19.26 -1.80
C GLY A 90 -0.36 -18.20 -2.77
N ILE A 91 -1.12 -17.16 -3.11
CA ILE A 91 -0.67 -16.12 -4.04
C ILE A 91 0.44 -15.22 -3.46
N LEU A 92 0.52 -15.06 -2.14
CA LEU A 92 1.40 -14.07 -1.49
C LEU A 92 2.90 -14.29 -1.82
N PRO A 93 3.48 -15.49 -1.67
CA PRO A 93 4.88 -15.72 -2.05
C PRO A 93 5.17 -15.41 -3.51
N ILE A 94 4.19 -15.65 -4.41
CA ILE A 94 4.32 -15.38 -5.84
C ILE A 94 4.37 -13.87 -6.08
N LEU A 95 3.44 -13.10 -5.49
CA LEU A 95 3.43 -11.64 -5.60
C LEU A 95 4.72 -11.01 -5.03
N VAL A 96 5.21 -11.53 -3.90
CA VAL A 96 6.47 -11.09 -3.30
C VAL A 96 7.66 -11.40 -4.21
N HIS A 97 7.68 -12.57 -4.86
CA HIS A 97 8.70 -12.88 -5.86
C HIS A 97 8.64 -11.88 -7.04
N CYS A 98 7.45 -11.59 -7.56
CA CYS A 98 7.24 -10.62 -8.63
C CYS A 98 7.75 -9.21 -8.30
N LEU A 99 7.67 -8.76 -7.04
CA LEU A 99 8.26 -7.47 -6.62
C LEU A 99 9.78 -7.42 -6.82
N SER A 100 10.47 -8.56 -6.75
CA SER A 100 11.93 -8.64 -6.91
C SER A 100 12.41 -8.60 -8.36
N CYS A 101 11.49 -8.71 -9.33
CA CYS A 101 11.79 -8.74 -10.77
C CYS A 101 12.11 -7.36 -11.34
N ALA A 102 13.29 -6.81 -11.00
CA ALA A 102 13.72 -5.45 -11.39
C ALA A 102 13.77 -5.19 -12.91
N THR A 103 13.83 -6.23 -13.73
CA THR A 103 13.81 -6.12 -15.20
C THR A 103 12.40 -5.99 -15.78
N ASN A 104 11.34 -6.13 -14.96
CA ASN A 104 9.96 -6.08 -15.39
C ASN A 104 9.14 -5.12 -14.49
N PRO A 105 9.22 -3.80 -14.74
CA PRO A 105 8.53 -2.81 -13.91
C PRO A 105 7.00 -2.92 -13.97
N SER A 106 6.44 -3.36 -15.10
CA SER A 106 4.99 -3.60 -15.21
C SER A 106 4.55 -4.71 -14.24
N LEU A 107 5.32 -5.80 -14.15
CA LEU A 107 5.05 -6.86 -13.20
C LEU A 107 5.22 -6.40 -11.75
N GLN A 108 6.26 -5.62 -11.44
CA GLN A 108 6.46 -5.05 -10.11
C GLN A 108 5.30 -4.14 -9.70
N PHE A 109 4.82 -3.29 -10.62
CA PHE A 109 3.70 -2.39 -10.39
C PHE A 109 2.41 -3.16 -10.08
N GLU A 110 2.07 -4.16 -10.89
CA GLU A 110 0.87 -4.96 -10.71
C GLU A 110 0.92 -5.79 -9.41
N ALA A 111 2.07 -6.39 -9.10
CA ALA A 111 2.28 -7.13 -7.85
C ALA A 111 2.21 -6.21 -6.62
N ALA A 112 2.84 -5.03 -6.70
CA ALA A 112 2.78 -4.02 -5.64
C ALA A 112 1.34 -3.58 -5.40
N TRP A 113 0.57 -3.35 -6.46
CA TRP A 113 -0.83 -2.94 -6.34
C TRP A 113 -1.71 -4.04 -5.74
N ALA A 114 -1.55 -5.30 -6.18
CA ALA A 114 -2.25 -6.42 -5.55
C ALA A 114 -1.97 -6.49 -4.04
N LEU A 115 -0.70 -6.39 -3.63
CA LEU A 115 -0.31 -6.39 -2.22
C LEU A 115 -0.81 -5.16 -1.45
N THR A 116 -0.85 -3.97 -2.07
CA THR A 116 -1.47 -2.76 -1.48
C THR A 116 -2.95 -3.00 -1.16
N ASN A 117 -3.69 -3.65 -2.07
CA ASN A 117 -5.11 -3.95 -1.88
C ASN A 117 -5.32 -4.97 -0.75
N ILE A 118 -4.47 -6.00 -0.64
CA ILE A 118 -4.52 -6.95 0.47
C ILE A 118 -4.23 -6.23 1.81
N ALA A 119 -3.16 -5.43 1.86
CA ALA A 119 -2.76 -4.67 3.05
C ALA A 119 -3.75 -3.54 3.44
N SER A 120 -4.70 -3.20 2.57
CA SER A 120 -5.78 -2.24 2.89
C SER A 120 -6.97 -2.89 3.62
N GLY A 121 -6.93 -4.20 3.82
CA GLY A 121 -7.99 -4.99 4.44
C GLY A 121 -7.92 -5.01 5.97
N THR A 122 -8.15 -6.18 6.56
CA THR A 122 -8.07 -6.38 8.02
C THR A 122 -6.61 -6.39 8.50
N SER A 123 -6.40 -6.25 9.81
CA SER A 123 -5.04 -6.37 10.37
C SER A 123 -4.43 -7.76 10.14
N GLN A 124 -5.24 -8.82 10.10
CA GLN A 124 -4.78 -10.17 9.74
C GLN A 124 -4.29 -10.24 8.28
N GLN A 125 -5.02 -9.62 7.34
CA GLN A 125 -4.63 -9.56 5.94
C GLN A 125 -3.36 -8.72 5.74
N THR A 126 -3.24 -7.62 6.48
CA THR A 126 -2.02 -6.79 6.51
C THR A 126 -0.84 -7.59 7.04
N GLN A 127 -1.03 -8.30 8.16
CA GLN A 127 0.00 -9.11 8.78
C GLN A 127 0.47 -10.23 7.86
N ALA A 128 -0.43 -10.86 7.10
CA ALA A 128 -0.06 -11.86 6.10
C ALA A 128 0.89 -11.30 5.02
N VAL A 129 0.70 -10.05 4.58
CA VAL A 129 1.62 -9.36 3.64
C VAL A 129 2.99 -9.10 4.30
N VAL A 130 3.00 -8.72 5.57
CA VAL A 130 4.24 -8.49 6.34
C VAL A 130 5.03 -9.80 6.50
N GLU A 131 4.35 -10.88 6.90
CA GLU A 131 4.93 -12.21 7.11
C GLU A 131 5.42 -12.85 5.81
N ALA A 132 4.79 -12.53 4.68
CA ALA A 132 5.27 -12.94 3.36
C ALA A 132 6.59 -12.27 2.94
N GLY A 133 7.10 -11.29 3.71
CA GLY A 133 8.39 -10.64 3.44
C GLY A 133 8.34 -9.48 2.45
N ALA A 134 7.17 -8.86 2.25
CA ALA A 134 7.00 -7.79 1.27
C ALA A 134 7.68 -6.47 1.66
N VAL A 135 7.80 -6.15 2.96
CA VAL A 135 8.25 -4.83 3.44
C VAL A 135 9.68 -4.46 2.97
N PRO A 136 10.70 -5.33 3.11
CA PRO A 136 12.04 -5.01 2.61
C PRO A 136 12.08 -4.79 1.09
N LEU A 137 11.20 -5.45 0.34
CA LEU A 137 11.08 -5.24 -1.10
C LEU A 137 10.46 -3.87 -1.42
N PHE A 138 9.38 -3.50 -0.74
CA PHE A 138 8.80 -2.17 -0.91
C PHE A 138 9.78 -1.05 -0.59
N LEU A 139 10.61 -1.20 0.45
CA LEU A 139 11.66 -0.23 0.77
C LEU A 139 12.67 -0.07 -0.37
N ARG A 140 13.07 -1.18 -1.01
CA ARG A 140 13.93 -1.14 -2.20
C ARG A 140 13.26 -0.46 -3.39
N LEU A 141 11.94 -0.66 -3.56
CA LEU A 141 11.18 -0.05 -4.64
C LEU A 141 11.02 1.47 -4.50
N LEU A 142 11.29 2.06 -3.32
CA LEU A 142 11.38 3.51 -3.16
C LEU A 142 12.51 4.12 -4.00
N GLU A 143 13.53 3.33 -4.35
CA GLU A 143 14.66 3.75 -5.19
C GLU A 143 14.45 3.38 -6.68
N SER A 144 13.24 2.92 -7.06
CA SER A 144 12.94 2.57 -8.44
C SER A 144 13.04 3.79 -9.36
N GLN A 145 13.63 3.58 -10.55
CA GLN A 145 13.63 4.59 -11.63
C GLN A 145 12.23 4.77 -12.25
N HIS A 146 11.32 3.81 -12.01
CA HIS A 146 9.96 3.84 -12.49
C HIS A 146 9.07 4.46 -11.42
N GLN A 147 8.65 5.71 -11.66
CA GLN A 147 7.90 6.51 -10.70
C GLN A 147 6.62 5.80 -10.23
N ASN A 148 5.84 5.22 -11.14
CA ASN A 148 4.61 4.47 -10.80
C ASN A 148 4.87 3.32 -9.81
N VAL A 149 5.99 2.60 -9.93
CA VAL A 149 6.39 1.53 -9.00
C VAL A 149 6.74 2.11 -7.63
N CYS A 150 7.49 3.22 -7.60
CA CYS A 150 7.83 3.92 -6.36
C CYS A 150 6.57 4.44 -5.64
N GLU A 151 5.67 5.10 -6.35
CA GLU A 151 4.41 5.60 -5.80
C GLU A 151 3.55 4.47 -5.21
N GLN A 152 3.46 3.34 -5.91
CA GLN A 152 2.72 2.18 -5.44
C GLN A 152 3.36 1.57 -4.18
N ALA A 153 4.69 1.54 -4.10
CA ALA A 153 5.41 1.08 -2.91
C ALA A 153 5.18 2.00 -1.70
N VAL A 154 5.21 3.32 -1.89
CA VAL A 154 4.85 4.29 -0.83
C VAL A 154 3.44 4.05 -0.33
N TRP A 155 2.49 3.77 -1.24
CA TRP A 155 1.13 3.47 -0.84
C TRP A 155 1.01 2.17 -0.04
N ALA A 156 1.64 1.08 -0.51
CA ALA A 156 1.67 -0.19 0.22
C ALA A 156 2.22 -0.01 1.64
N LEU A 157 3.35 0.67 1.78
CA LEU A 157 3.95 0.98 3.08
C LEU A 157 3.01 1.82 3.95
N GLY A 158 2.33 2.81 3.37
CA GLY A 158 1.37 3.62 4.11
C GLY A 158 0.19 2.84 4.68
N ASN A 159 -0.32 1.84 3.96
CA ASN A 159 -1.37 0.93 4.47
C ASN A 159 -0.83 0.08 5.62
N ILE A 160 0.36 -0.51 5.46
CA ILE A 160 1.02 -1.35 6.48
C ILE A 160 1.32 -0.54 7.74
N ILE A 161 1.96 0.63 7.61
CA ILE A 161 2.27 1.54 8.72
C ILE A 161 0.97 1.99 9.41
N GLY A 162 -0.07 2.28 8.62
CA GLY A 162 -1.37 2.72 9.10
C GLY A 162 -2.14 1.65 9.88
N ASP A 163 -1.76 0.38 9.77
CA ASP A 163 -2.48 -0.72 10.41
C ASP A 163 -2.36 -0.70 11.93
N GLY A 164 -1.19 -0.38 12.47
CA GLY A 164 -0.98 -0.41 13.90
C GLY A 164 0.44 -0.10 14.33
N PRO A 165 0.65 0.08 15.64
CA PRO A 165 1.95 0.42 16.19
C PRO A 165 3.03 -0.61 15.88
N HIS A 166 2.70 -1.91 15.92
CA HIS A 166 3.66 -2.98 15.60
C HIS A 166 4.18 -2.89 14.15
N CYS A 167 3.27 -2.78 13.18
CA CYS A 167 3.63 -2.63 11.77
C CYS A 167 4.40 -1.33 11.51
N ARG A 168 3.95 -0.22 12.12
CA ARG A 168 4.65 1.07 12.05
C ARG A 168 6.09 0.97 12.55
N ASP A 169 6.29 0.44 13.76
CA ASP A 169 7.61 0.39 14.40
C ASP A 169 8.54 -0.59 13.68
N TYR A 170 8.00 -1.68 13.14
CA TYR A 170 8.74 -2.60 12.27
C TYR A 170 9.27 -1.90 11.01
N VAL A 171 8.40 -1.16 10.30
CA VAL A 171 8.78 -0.45 9.07
C VAL A 171 9.76 0.71 9.37
N ILE A 172 9.61 1.39 10.52
CA ILE A 172 10.60 2.36 11.02
C ILE A 172 11.95 1.68 11.26
N GLY A 173 11.98 0.54 11.95
CA GLY A 173 13.20 -0.21 12.25
C GLY A 173 13.95 -0.69 11.00
N LEU A 174 13.26 -0.84 9.87
CA LEU A 174 13.85 -1.15 8.58
C LEU A 174 14.34 0.09 7.78
N GLY A 175 14.15 1.31 8.32
CA GLY A 175 14.76 2.53 7.77
C GLY A 175 13.90 3.29 6.76
N VAL A 176 12.56 3.22 6.85
CA VAL A 176 11.65 3.92 5.91
C VAL A 176 11.74 5.46 5.94
N VAL A 177 12.19 6.04 7.07
CA VAL A 177 12.07 7.49 7.32
C VAL A 177 12.89 8.30 6.32
N LYS A 178 14.17 7.99 6.17
CA LYS A 178 15.09 8.73 5.30
C LYS A 178 14.66 8.70 3.82
N PRO A 179 14.28 7.55 3.21
CA PRO A 179 13.70 7.52 1.87
C PRO A 179 12.47 8.41 1.71
N LEU A 180 11.53 8.39 2.65
CA LEU A 180 10.32 9.22 2.57
C LEU A 180 10.64 10.72 2.63
N LEU A 181 11.59 11.12 3.47
CA LEU A 181 12.01 12.52 3.59
C LEU A 181 12.67 13.03 2.30
N ALA A 182 13.35 12.17 1.54
CA ALA A 182 13.95 12.55 0.25
C ALA A 182 12.90 12.98 -0.80
N PHE A 183 11.66 12.52 -0.68
CA PHE A 183 10.55 12.92 -1.55
C PHE A 183 9.91 14.26 -1.17
N ILE A 184 10.39 14.97 -0.15
CA ILE A 184 9.91 16.30 0.21
C ILE A 184 10.82 17.33 -0.45
N ASN A 185 10.58 17.56 -1.74
CA ASN A 185 11.29 18.56 -2.51
C ASN A 185 10.41 19.12 -3.66
N PRO A 186 10.75 20.31 -4.22
CA PRO A 186 9.90 20.98 -5.22
C PRO A 186 9.72 20.25 -6.55
N ALA A 187 10.56 19.25 -6.86
CA ALA A 187 10.46 18.49 -8.11
C ALA A 187 9.43 17.35 -8.04
N ILE A 188 8.91 17.03 -6.85
CA ILE A 188 7.99 15.92 -6.65
C ILE A 188 6.56 16.33 -7.03
N PRO A 189 5.85 15.55 -7.85
CA PRO A 189 4.47 15.85 -8.21
C PRO A 189 3.56 15.94 -7.00
N LEU A 190 2.62 16.89 -7.02
CA LEU A 190 1.74 17.17 -5.90
C LEU A 190 0.91 15.94 -5.46
N SER A 191 0.42 15.15 -6.41
CA SER A 191 -0.31 13.90 -6.11
C SER A 191 0.55 12.94 -5.29
N PHE A 192 1.82 12.78 -5.67
CA PHE A 192 2.75 11.94 -4.95
C PHE A 192 3.13 12.52 -3.58
N LEU A 193 3.34 13.85 -3.50
CA LEU A 193 3.64 14.52 -2.24
C LEU A 193 2.51 14.35 -1.21
N ARG A 194 1.24 14.38 -1.64
CA ARG A 194 0.09 14.07 -0.78
C ARG A 194 0.16 12.64 -0.23
N ASN A 195 0.56 11.67 -1.06
CA ASN A 195 0.73 10.29 -0.63
C ASN A 195 1.87 10.15 0.38
N VAL A 196 3.05 10.73 0.11
CA VAL A 196 4.18 10.76 1.04
C VAL A 196 3.79 11.41 2.37
N THR A 197 3.11 12.55 2.33
CA THR A 197 2.61 13.26 3.51
C THR A 197 1.66 12.39 4.33
N TRP A 198 0.76 11.65 3.67
CA TRP A 198 -0.13 10.71 4.34
C TRP A 198 0.63 9.58 5.04
N VAL A 199 1.69 9.04 4.43
CA VAL A 199 2.53 8.01 5.09
C VAL A 199 3.23 8.59 6.31
N ILE A 200 3.78 9.81 6.22
CA ILE A 200 4.39 10.52 7.35
C ILE A 200 3.38 10.75 8.47
N VAL A 201 2.14 11.11 8.15
CA VAL A 201 1.07 11.21 9.15
C VAL A 201 0.81 9.86 9.82
N ASN A 202 0.79 8.74 9.07
CA ASN A 202 0.65 7.41 9.66
C ASN A 202 1.83 7.04 10.57
N LEU A 203 3.07 7.43 10.24
CA LEU A 203 4.24 7.27 11.12
C LEU A 203 4.07 8.00 12.46
N CYS A 204 3.37 9.13 12.47
CA CYS A 204 3.10 9.91 13.68
C CYS A 204 1.85 9.44 14.46
N ARG A 205 1.05 8.50 13.93
CA ARG A 205 -0.20 8.01 14.53
C ARG A 205 0.04 6.88 15.53
N ASN A 206 -1.05 6.53 16.26
CA ASN A 206 -1.17 5.50 17.29
C ASN A 206 -0.31 5.79 18.54
N LYS A 207 -0.96 6.22 19.62
CA LYS A 207 -0.31 6.66 20.86
C LYS A 207 0.01 5.53 21.85
N ASP A 208 -0.32 4.29 21.51
CA ASP A 208 -0.14 3.14 22.39
C ASP A 208 0.43 1.94 21.62
N PRO A 209 1.76 1.73 21.64
CA PRO A 209 2.77 2.73 22.02
C PRO A 209 2.86 3.86 20.99
N ALA A 210 3.23 5.05 21.46
CA ALA A 210 3.58 6.18 20.60
C ALA A 210 4.88 5.88 19.81
N PRO A 211 5.04 6.47 18.61
CA PRO A 211 6.30 6.38 17.87
C PRO A 211 7.48 6.94 18.69
N HIS A 212 8.68 6.39 18.45
CA HIS A 212 9.88 6.81 19.18
C HIS A 212 10.18 8.30 18.96
N VAL A 213 10.65 8.98 20.01
CA VAL A 213 10.88 10.43 19.98
C VAL A 213 11.88 10.85 18.90
N ASP A 214 12.88 10.02 18.63
CA ASP A 214 13.89 10.33 17.61
C ASP A 214 13.33 10.26 16.19
N THR A 215 12.41 9.33 15.92
CA THR A 215 11.65 9.31 14.66
C THR A 215 10.85 10.60 14.49
N ILE A 216 10.19 11.07 15.55
CA ILE A 216 9.45 12.34 15.51
C ILE A 216 10.40 13.51 15.22
N LYS A 217 11.54 13.59 15.90
CA LYS A 217 12.54 14.64 15.64
C LYS A 217 13.02 14.65 14.20
N GLU A 218 13.22 13.48 13.59
CA GLU A 218 13.63 13.36 12.19
C GLU A 218 12.55 13.84 11.21
N LEU A 219 11.27 13.59 11.52
CA LEU A 219 10.12 14.00 10.70
C LEU A 219 9.74 15.49 10.87
N LEU A 220 10.10 16.13 11.99
CA LEU A 220 9.67 17.50 12.32
C LEU A 220 10.03 18.55 11.25
N PRO A 221 11.25 18.61 10.70
CA PRO A 221 11.60 19.60 9.66
C PRO A 221 10.73 19.47 8.41
N ALA A 222 10.44 18.23 8.00
CA ALA A 222 9.56 17.93 6.89
C ALA A 222 8.13 18.39 7.15
N LEU A 223 7.58 18.09 8.34
CA LEU A 223 6.24 18.55 8.73
C LEU A 223 6.12 20.08 8.74
N LEU A 224 7.19 20.78 9.16
CA LEU A 224 7.25 22.24 9.14
C LEU A 224 7.24 22.79 7.70
N ILE A 225 7.88 22.12 6.75
CA ILE A 225 7.80 22.51 5.33
C ILE A 225 6.37 22.28 4.80
N LEU A 226 5.79 21.11 5.10
CA LEU A 226 4.49 20.71 4.58
C LEU A 226 3.33 21.56 5.10
N ILE A 227 3.37 22.04 6.35
CA ILE A 227 2.31 22.91 6.90
C ILE A 227 2.26 24.30 6.24
N HIS A 228 3.36 24.73 5.61
CA HIS A 228 3.43 25.97 4.84
C HIS A 228 3.17 25.77 3.35
N HIS A 229 2.89 24.54 2.90
CA HIS A 229 2.54 24.27 1.51
C HIS A 229 1.19 24.89 1.15
N THR A 230 1.06 25.40 -0.09
CA THR A 230 -0.16 26.10 -0.56
C THR A 230 -1.28 25.17 -1.01
N ASP A 231 -1.13 23.86 -0.81
CA ASP A 231 -2.12 22.87 -1.24
C ASP A 231 -3.28 22.87 -0.25
N THR A 232 -4.51 22.92 -0.75
CA THR A 232 -5.71 23.13 0.07
C THR A 232 -6.52 21.85 0.34
N ASN A 233 -6.05 20.70 -0.18
CA ASN A 233 -6.75 19.41 -0.11
C ASN A 233 -6.18 18.47 0.97
#